data_AF-A0A396QKM6-F1
#
_entry.id   AF-A0A396QKM6-F1
#
_cell.length_a   1.000
_cell.length_b   1.000
_cell.length_c   1.000
_cell.angle_alpha   90.00
_cell.angle_beta   90.00
_cell.angle_gamma   90.00
#
_symmetry.space_group_name_H-M   'P 1'
#
loop_
_entity.id
_entity.type
_entity.pdbx_description
1 polymer ?
#
loop_
_entity_poly.entity_id
_entity_poly.type
_entity_poly.pdbx_seq_one_letter_code
_entity_poly.pdbx_strand_id
1 'polypeptide(L)'
;MTGLERALASVRGEQTDRRATFLHNFQMGAQRSGMDFGQYYLDGEKTAEVVLAMQKEFGNDVVLQENGTAALAEAIGASVVYRKDQPPVDHQAF
;
A
#
# COMPACT_ATOMS: atom_id res chain seq x y z
N MET A 1 7.57 -10.23 20.31
CA MET A 1 6.79 -9.00 20.07
C MET A 1 5.87 -9.22 18.87
N THR A 2 4.68 -8.63 18.86
CA THR A 2 3.82 -8.53 17.67
C THR A 2 4.45 -7.65 16.60
N GLY A 3 3.92 -7.68 15.36
CA GLY A 3 4.39 -6.80 14.29
C GLY A 3 4.26 -5.31 14.64
N LEU A 4 3.11 -4.92 15.21
CA LEU A 4 2.86 -3.56 15.68
C LEU A 4 3.84 -3.13 16.77
N GLU A 5 4.02 -3.95 17.80
CA GLU A 5 4.97 -3.67 18.89
C GLU A 5 6.38 -3.47 18.35
N ARG A 6 6.82 -4.36 17.47
CA ARG A 6 8.15 -4.33 16.87
C ARG A 6 8.35 -3.08 16.00
N ALA A 7 7.39 -2.74 15.16
CA ALA A 7 7.45 -1.58 14.28
C ALA A 7 7.54 -0.29 15.10
N LEU A 8 6.67 -0.14 16.10
CA LEU A 8 6.65 1.04 16.96
C LEU A 8 7.92 1.17 17.82
N ALA A 9 8.43 0.07 18.39
CA ALA A 9 9.70 0.06 19.11
C ALA A 9 10.87 0.47 18.20
N SER A 10 10.89 -0.03 16.96
CA SER A 10 11.92 0.33 15.97
C SER A 10 11.90 1.83 15.63
N VAL A 11 10.71 2.42 15.45
CA VAL A 11 10.56 3.87 15.20
C VAL A 11 11.05 4.71 16.39
N ARG A 12 10.87 4.22 17.62
CA ARG A 12 11.33 4.90 18.85
C ARG A 12 12.81 4.67 19.17
N GLY A 13 13.52 3.85 18.39
CA GLY A 13 14.90 3.49 18.68
C GLY A 13 15.07 2.53 19.87
N GLU A 14 14.01 1.79 20.20
CA GLU A 14 14.01 0.79 21.28
C GLU A 14 14.54 -0.56 20.79
N GLN A 15 14.99 -1.40 21.73
CA GLN A 15 15.41 -2.77 21.42
C GLN A 15 14.22 -3.63 20.95
N THR A 16 14.46 -4.47 19.94
CA THR A 16 13.48 -5.41 19.39
C THR A 16 14.03 -6.85 19.36
N ASP A 17 13.15 -7.85 19.34
CA ASP A 17 13.53 -9.28 19.21
C ASP A 17 14.07 -9.64 17.81
N ARG A 18 13.75 -8.83 16.79
CA ARG A 18 14.36 -8.82 15.45
C ARG A 18 14.02 -7.50 14.75
N ARG A 19 14.77 -7.16 13.69
CA ARG A 19 14.50 -6.00 12.81
C ARG A 19 13.05 -6.01 12.31
N ALA A 20 12.37 -4.85 12.42
CA ALA A 20 11.07 -4.64 11.80
C ALA A 20 11.19 -4.60 10.27
N THR A 21 10.16 -5.08 9.60
CA THR A 21 10.08 -5.13 8.14
C THR A 21 8.81 -4.42 7.65
N PHE A 22 8.98 -3.51 6.70
CA PHE A 22 7.93 -2.75 6.07
C PHE A 22 8.10 -2.84 4.56
N LEU A 23 7.19 -3.54 3.89
CA LEU A 23 7.27 -3.76 2.45
C LEU A 23 6.37 -2.76 1.73
N HIS A 24 6.94 -2.00 0.80
CA HIS A 24 6.20 -1.11 -0.08
C HIS A 24 5.70 -1.85 -1.33
N ASN A 25 4.81 -2.84 -1.14
CA ASN A 25 4.43 -3.81 -2.17
C ASN A 25 3.02 -3.61 -2.74
N PHE A 26 2.46 -2.39 -2.66
CA PHE A 26 1.10 -2.07 -3.13
C PHE A 26 0.91 -2.26 -4.65
N GLN A 27 1.88 -1.85 -5.49
CA GLN A 27 1.82 -2.11 -6.93
C GLN A 27 1.95 -3.60 -7.28
N MET A 28 2.77 -4.34 -6.52
CA MET A 28 2.86 -5.79 -6.64
C MET A 28 1.54 -6.46 -6.26
N GLY A 29 0.84 -5.95 -5.25
CA GLY A 29 -0.50 -6.36 -4.88
C GLY A 29 -1.49 -6.14 -6.01
N ALA A 30 -1.53 -4.93 -6.57
CA ALA A 30 -2.36 -4.59 -7.73
C ALA A 30 -2.12 -5.57 -8.89
N GLN A 31 -0.85 -5.80 -9.26
CA GLN A 31 -0.50 -6.73 -10.34
C GLN A 31 -0.90 -8.19 -10.04
N ARG A 32 -0.66 -8.67 -8.81
CA ARG A 32 -1.01 -10.05 -8.41
C ARG A 32 -2.51 -10.29 -8.31
N SER A 33 -3.29 -9.25 -8.02
CA SER A 33 -4.74 -9.37 -7.93
C SER A 33 -5.42 -9.74 -9.26
N GLY A 34 -4.74 -9.49 -10.39
CA GLY A 34 -5.31 -9.64 -11.72
C GLY A 34 -6.39 -8.61 -12.07
N MET A 35 -6.65 -7.64 -11.18
CA MET A 35 -7.57 -6.54 -11.41
C MET A 35 -6.94 -5.47 -12.30
N ASP A 36 -7.80 -4.64 -12.90
CA ASP A 36 -7.38 -3.30 -13.31
C ASP A 36 -6.88 -2.54 -12.07
N PHE A 37 -5.79 -1.78 -12.22
CA PHE A 37 -5.25 -0.96 -11.14
C PHE A 37 -6.29 0.03 -10.61
N GLY A 38 -7.14 0.61 -11.47
CA GLY A 38 -8.29 1.42 -11.04
C GLY A 38 -9.22 0.69 -10.09
N GLN A 39 -9.62 -0.53 -10.44
CA GLN A 39 -10.43 -1.40 -9.56
C GLN A 39 -9.75 -1.69 -8.22
N TYR A 40 -8.42 -1.87 -8.21
CA TYR A 40 -7.66 -2.12 -6.99
C TYR A 40 -7.59 -0.90 -6.07
N TYR A 41 -7.35 0.29 -6.63
CA TYR A 41 -7.17 1.53 -5.85
C TYR A 41 -8.47 2.21 -5.42
N LEU A 42 -9.58 1.99 -6.15
CA LEU A 42 -10.88 2.60 -5.89
C LEU A 42 -11.81 1.73 -5.02
N ASP A 43 -11.44 0.48 -4.74
CA ASP A 43 -12.23 -0.45 -3.92
C ASP A 43 -11.44 -0.90 -2.68
N GLY A 44 -11.72 -0.25 -1.55
CA GLY A 44 -10.99 -0.48 -0.30
C GLY A 44 -11.11 -1.90 0.26
N GLU A 45 -12.21 -2.61 0.00
CA GLU A 45 -12.37 -4.00 0.45
C GLU A 45 -11.45 -4.92 -0.35
N LYS A 46 -11.41 -4.75 -1.67
CA LYS A 46 -10.51 -5.52 -2.53
C LYS A 46 -9.04 -5.19 -2.27
N THR A 47 -8.70 -3.92 -2.01
CA THR A 47 -7.31 -3.58 -1.64
C THR A 47 -6.93 -4.26 -0.33
N ALA A 48 -7.79 -4.20 0.68
CA ALA A 48 -7.52 -4.79 1.99
C ALA A 48 -7.31 -6.31 1.88
N GLU A 49 -8.14 -7.02 1.10
CA GLU A 49 -7.99 -8.46 0.88
C GLU A 49 -6.60 -8.81 0.33
N VAL A 50 -6.18 -8.12 -0.74
CA VAL A 50 -4.87 -8.36 -1.38
C VAL A 50 -3.73 -8.03 -0.43
N VAL A 51 -3.80 -6.89 0.25
CA VAL A 51 -2.76 -6.43 1.17
C VAL A 51 -2.59 -7.38 2.36
N LEU A 52 -3.69 -7.90 2.91
CA LEU A 52 -3.66 -8.90 3.98
C LEU A 52 -3.14 -10.25 3.49
N ALA A 53 -3.49 -10.67 2.27
CA ALA A 53 -2.94 -11.88 1.66
C ALA A 53 -1.42 -11.78 1.49
N MET A 54 -0.93 -10.63 1.03
CA MET A 54 0.51 -10.35 0.90
C MET A 54 1.19 -10.34 2.28
N GLN A 55 0.59 -9.73 3.30
CA GLN A 55 1.14 -9.74 4.65
C GLN A 55 1.28 -11.16 5.20
N LYS A 56 0.29 -12.01 4.95
CA LYS A 56 0.31 -13.42 5.35
C LYS A 56 1.41 -14.21 4.64
N GLU A 57 1.67 -13.92 3.36
CA GLU A 57 2.71 -14.59 2.57
C GLU A 57 4.13 -14.16 2.98
N PHE A 58 4.37 -12.85 3.12
CA PHE A 58 5.71 -12.32 3.36
C PHE A 58 6.05 -12.15 4.85
N GLY A 59 5.07 -12.17 5.73
CA GLY A 59 5.27 -12.04 7.18
C GLY A 59 5.79 -10.68 7.62
N ASN A 60 5.59 -9.62 6.83
CA ASN A 60 5.99 -8.26 7.19
C ASN A 60 5.23 -7.75 8.41
N ASP A 61 5.88 -6.84 9.15
CA ASP A 61 5.37 -6.33 10.43
C ASP A 61 4.38 -5.17 10.25
N VAL A 62 4.51 -4.43 9.16
CA VAL A 62 3.69 -3.26 8.82
C VAL A 62 2.99 -3.48 7.50
N VAL A 63 1.68 -3.25 7.48
CA VAL A 63 0.84 -3.22 6.28
C VAL A 63 0.87 -1.83 5.66
N LEU A 64 1.16 -1.74 4.35
CA LEU A 64 1.02 -0.51 3.58
C LEU A 64 -0.25 -0.57 2.72
N GLN A 65 -1.18 0.34 2.97
CA GLN A 65 -2.22 0.70 2.02
C GLN A 65 -1.77 2.00 1.34
N GLU A 66 -1.51 1.95 0.04
CA GLU A 66 -1.04 3.11 -0.73
C GLU A 66 -1.99 3.37 -1.91
N ASN A 67 -2.70 4.49 -1.82
CA ASN A 67 -3.31 5.27 -2.91
C ASN A 67 -3.21 6.77 -2.53
N GLY A 68 -2.33 7.09 -1.57
CA GLY A 68 -2.51 8.27 -0.72
C GLY A 68 -2.21 9.56 -1.46
N THR A 69 -1.15 9.56 -2.28
CA THR A 69 -0.74 10.76 -3.00
C THR A 69 -1.74 11.14 -4.10
N ALA A 70 -2.18 10.18 -4.91
CA ALA A 70 -3.13 10.43 -5.98
C ALA A 70 -4.53 10.73 -5.43
N ALA A 71 -5.04 9.93 -4.48
CA ALA A 71 -6.33 10.19 -3.87
C ALA A 71 -6.37 11.57 -3.16
N LEU A 72 -5.28 11.98 -2.51
CA LEU A 72 -5.20 13.32 -1.91
C LEU A 72 -5.19 14.41 -2.99
N ALA A 73 -4.43 14.24 -4.07
CA ALA A 73 -4.40 15.18 -5.18
C ALA A 73 -5.80 15.34 -5.81
N GLU A 74 -6.49 14.24 -6.06
CA GLU A 74 -7.87 14.23 -6.56
C GLU A 74 -8.83 14.95 -5.60
N ALA A 75 -8.72 14.68 -4.30
CA ALA A 75 -9.53 15.31 -3.27
C ALA A 75 -9.37 16.84 -3.20
N ILE A 76 -8.22 17.37 -3.63
CA ILE A 76 -7.95 18.83 -3.68
C ILE A 76 -8.11 19.42 -5.09
N GLY A 77 -8.63 18.66 -6.05
CA GLY A 77 -9.04 19.14 -7.38
C GLY A 77 -8.10 18.83 -8.54
N ALA A 78 -7.05 18.02 -8.34
CA ALA A 78 -6.26 17.50 -9.45
C ALA A 78 -7.09 16.50 -10.28
N SER A 79 -6.83 16.43 -11.59
CA SER A 79 -7.44 15.40 -12.43
C SER A 79 -6.60 14.14 -12.37
N VAL A 80 -7.05 13.10 -11.67
CA VAL A 80 -6.30 11.83 -11.56
C VAL A 80 -6.77 10.83 -12.62
N VAL A 81 -5.80 10.17 -13.25
CA VAL A 81 -6.03 9.09 -14.21
C VAL A 81 -5.71 7.76 -13.54
N TYR A 82 -6.74 6.95 -13.34
CA TYR A 82 -6.62 5.55 -12.93
C TYR A 82 -6.36 4.70 -14.17
N ARG A 83 -5.11 4.27 -14.34
CA ARG A 83 -4.66 3.49 -15.50
C ARG A 83 -4.92 2.00 -15.28
N LYS A 84 -4.92 1.21 -16.36
CA LYS A 84 -5.22 -0.23 -16.32
C LYS A 84 -4.18 -1.07 -15.58
N ASP A 85 -2.92 -0.73 -15.78
CA ASP A 85 -1.76 -1.58 -15.47
C ASP A 85 -0.60 -0.78 -14.86
N GLN A 86 -0.89 0.43 -14.38
CA GLN A 86 0.07 1.39 -13.82
C GLN A 86 -0.57 2.16 -12.67
N PRO A 87 0.22 2.70 -11.71
CA PRO A 87 -0.30 3.53 -10.64
C PRO A 87 -1.11 4.73 -11.14
N PRO A 88 -1.99 5.28 -10.29
CA PRO A 88 -2.70 6.49 -10.61
C PRO A 88 -1.70 7.65 -10.73
N VAL A 89 -1.96 8.55 -11.67
CA VAL A 89 -1.15 9.76 -11.88
C VAL A 89 -2.06 10.97 -12.02
N ASP A 90 -1.51 12.16 -11.84
CA ASP A 90 -2.14 13.37 -12.37
C ASP A 90 -2.18 13.29 -13.91
N HIS A 91 -3.32 13.64 -14.52
CA HIS A 91 -3.51 13.72 -15.96
C HIS A 91 -2.49 14.66 -16.62
N GLN A 92 -1.96 15.64 -15.89
CA GLN A 92 -0.94 16.57 -16.36
C GLN A 92 0.51 16.12 -16.10
N ALA A 93 0.73 15.00 -15.41
CA ALA A 93 2.06 14.47 -15.14
C ALA A 93 2.56 13.63 -16.34
N PHE A 94 3.41 14.28 -17.16
CA PHE A 94 4.30 13.76 -18.22
C PHE A 94 3.85 12.53 -19.03
#